data_AF-A0A951KEA2-F1
#
_entry.id   AF-A0A951KEA2-F1
#
_cell.length_a   1.000
_cell.length_b   1.000
_cell.length_c   1.000
_cell.angle_alpha   90.00
_cell.angle_beta   90.00
_cell.angle_gamma   90.00
#
_symmetry.space_group_name_H-M   'P 1'
#
loop_
_entity.id
_entity.type
_entity.pdbx_description
1 polymer ?
#
loop_
_entity_poly.entity_id
_entity_poly.type
_entity_poly.pdbx_seq_one_letter_code
_entity_poly.pdbx_strand_id
1 'polypeptide(L)'
;MTHRERLDALTERWRRRHEARRPDVDRRPMATPERQARAARAFDHASVSPAEYVAAHGADMTAFTYDDERYADPELDAWIVAVGRLLRERGR
;
A
#
# COMPACT_ATOMS: atom_id res chain seq x y z
N MET A 1 14.91 16.73 -21.45
CA MET A 1 13.79 16.52 -20.51
C MET A 1 12.47 16.64 -21.26
N THR A 2 11.81 15.51 -21.47
CA THR A 2 10.50 15.36 -22.08
C THR A 2 9.40 15.59 -21.04
N HIS A 3 8.16 15.79 -21.49
CA HIS A 3 7.00 15.94 -20.61
C HIS A 3 6.80 14.71 -19.70
N ARG A 4 7.07 13.51 -20.22
CA ARG A 4 7.03 12.23 -19.49
C ARG A 4 8.04 12.21 -18.33
N GLU A 5 9.30 12.55 -18.61
CA GLU A 5 10.37 12.60 -17.60
C GLU A 5 10.06 13.60 -16.47
N ARG A 6 9.40 14.72 -16.80
CA ARG A 6 8.98 15.71 -15.81
C ARG A 6 7.84 15.20 -14.92
N LEU A 7 6.88 14.46 -15.48
CA LEU A 7 5.80 13.83 -14.70
C LEU A 7 6.35 12.74 -13.79
N ASP A 8 7.28 11.91 -14.29
CA ASP A 8 7.91 10.85 -13.49
C ASP A 8 8.69 11.45 -12.31
N ALA A 9 9.43 12.55 -12.52
CA ALA A 9 10.13 13.25 -11.45
C ALA A 9 9.18 13.87 -10.39
N LEU A 10 8.01 14.35 -10.81
CA LEU A 10 6.99 14.87 -9.88
C LEU A 10 6.36 13.74 -9.07
N THR A 11 5.99 12.64 -9.72
CA THR A 11 5.49 11.42 -9.07
C THR A 11 6.49 10.90 -8.05
N GLU A 12 7.77 10.88 -8.41
CA GLU A 12 8.85 10.45 -7.53
C GLU A 12 9.04 11.35 -6.31
N ARG A 13 8.98 12.68 -6.53
CA ARG A 13 9.09 13.65 -5.44
C ARG A 13 7.90 13.57 -4.49
N TRP A 14 6.70 13.35 -5.03
CA TRP A 14 5.50 13.12 -4.24
C TRP A 14 5.63 11.83 -3.43
N ARG A 15 6.05 10.73 -4.04
CA ARG A 15 6.30 9.43 -3.41
C ARG A 15 7.26 9.54 -2.22
N ARG A 16 8.43 10.15 -2.42
CA ARG A 16 9.41 10.37 -1.34
C ARG A 16 8.86 11.21 -0.19
N ARG A 17 8.12 12.28 -0.48
CA ARG A 17 7.51 13.11 0.55
C ARG A 17 6.42 12.36 1.32
N HIS A 18 5.68 11.50 0.63
CA HIS A 18 4.65 10.66 1.23
C HIS A 18 5.28 9.61 2.17
N GLU A 19 6.32 8.91 1.71
CA GLU A 19 7.06 7.94 2.54
C GLU A 19 7.65 8.58 3.79
N ALA A 20 8.27 9.76 3.68
CA ALA A 20 8.83 10.47 4.83
C ALA A 20 7.79 10.93 5.85
N ARG A 21 6.52 11.03 5.45
CA ARG A 21 5.39 11.43 6.31
C ARG A 21 4.63 10.26 6.90
N ARG A 22 4.97 9.03 6.51
CA ARG A 22 4.21 7.87 6.98
C ARG A 22 4.31 7.79 8.50
N PRO A 23 3.17 7.73 9.19
CA PRO A 23 3.18 7.45 10.61
C PRO A 23 3.84 6.09 10.84
N ASP A 24 4.45 5.94 12.02
CA ASP A 24 4.79 4.62 12.54
C ASP A 24 3.58 3.67 12.36
N VAL A 25 3.82 2.38 12.15
CA VAL A 25 2.76 1.38 11.97
C VAL A 25 1.73 1.47 13.11
N ASP A 26 2.20 1.82 14.31
CA ASP A 26 1.40 2.02 15.52
C ASP A 26 0.74 3.41 15.66
N ARG A 27 0.89 4.29 14.68
CA ARG A 27 0.29 5.64 14.63
C ARG A 27 -0.64 5.86 13.45
N ARG A 28 -0.84 4.86 12.58
CA ARG A 28 -1.82 4.90 11.48
C ARG A 28 -3.24 5.16 12.04
N PRO A 29 -4.05 6.05 11.45
CA PRO A 29 -5.45 6.23 11.85
C PRO A 29 -6.27 4.97 11.54
N MET A 30 -7.37 4.78 12.27
CA MET A 30 -8.31 3.70 11.99
C MET A 30 -9.03 3.95 10.66
N ALA A 31 -9.10 2.93 9.80
CA ALA A 31 -9.82 3.01 8.54
C ALA A 31 -11.32 3.25 8.77
N THR A 32 -11.95 4.04 7.89
CA THR A 32 -13.40 4.23 7.90
C THR A 32 -14.13 2.90 7.65
N PRO A 33 -15.35 2.71 8.17
CA PRO A 33 -16.11 1.46 7.96
C PRO A 33 -16.27 1.07 6.49
N GLU A 34 -16.47 2.05 5.60
CA GLU A 34 -16.54 1.84 4.16
C GLU A 34 -15.23 1.29 3.58
N ARG A 35 -14.10 1.84 4.03
CA ARG A 35 -12.78 1.38 3.60
C ARG A 35 -12.47 -0.01 4.13
N GLN A 36 -12.86 -0.32 5.38
CA GLN A 36 -12.73 -1.66 5.94
C GLN A 36 -13.52 -2.68 5.11
N ALA A 37 -14.79 -2.40 4.81
CA ALA A 37 -15.62 -3.27 3.99
C ALA A 37 -15.06 -3.44 2.57
N ARG A 38 -14.49 -2.38 1.99
CA ARG A 38 -13.82 -2.46 0.68
C ARG A 38 -12.56 -3.33 0.74
N ALA A 39 -11.71 -3.14 1.74
CA ALA A 39 -10.49 -3.92 1.89
C ALA A 39 -10.79 -5.41 2.10
N ALA A 40 -11.74 -5.74 2.97
CA ALA A 40 -12.16 -7.12 3.22
C ALA A 40 -12.71 -7.83 1.96
N ARG A 41 -13.30 -7.09 1.02
CA ARG A 41 -13.79 -7.64 -0.27
C ARG A 41 -12.71 -7.69 -1.34
N ALA A 42 -11.76 -6.77 -1.31
CA ALA A 42 -10.76 -6.60 -2.36
C ALA A 42 -9.54 -7.50 -2.17
N PHE A 43 -9.24 -7.90 -0.93
CA PHE A 43 -8.05 -8.69 -0.60
C PHE A 43 -8.43 -10.06 -0.05
N ASP A 44 -7.98 -11.10 -0.76
CA ASP A 44 -8.09 -12.50 -0.34
C ASP A 44 -6.97 -12.85 0.66
N HIS A 45 -6.90 -12.09 1.75
CA HIS A 45 -5.86 -12.18 2.78
C HIS A 45 -5.87 -13.52 3.53
N ALA A 46 -7.00 -14.23 3.52
CA ALA A 46 -7.16 -15.54 4.15
C ALA A 46 -6.56 -16.68 3.31
N SER A 47 -6.54 -16.54 1.98
CA SER A 47 -6.18 -17.63 1.06
C SER A 47 -4.86 -17.40 0.34
N VAL A 48 -4.42 -16.15 0.22
CA VAL A 48 -3.24 -15.77 -0.57
C VAL A 48 -2.23 -15.07 0.34
N SER A 49 -0.97 -15.48 0.30
CA SER A 49 0.07 -14.79 1.06
C SER A 49 0.38 -13.39 0.46
N PRO A 50 0.90 -12.44 1.26
CA PRO A 50 1.30 -11.12 0.76
C PRO A 50 2.30 -11.20 -0.41
N ALA A 51 3.23 -12.14 -0.36
CA ALA A 51 4.27 -12.32 -1.38
C ALA A 51 3.69 -12.83 -2.71
N GLU A 52 2.79 -13.82 -2.66
CA GLU A 52 2.09 -14.33 -3.84
C GLU A 52 1.22 -13.24 -4.48
N TYR A 53 0.50 -12.49 -3.65
CA TYR A 53 -0.34 -11.37 -4.12
C TYR A 53 0.50 -10.31 -4.83
N VAL A 54 1.63 -9.90 -4.26
CA VAL A 54 2.52 -8.91 -4.87
C VAL A 54 3.19 -9.44 -6.13
N ALA A 55 3.55 -10.73 -6.18
CA ALA A 55 4.08 -11.33 -7.41
C ALA A 55 3.05 -11.31 -8.55
N ALA A 56 1.78 -11.58 -8.24
CA ALA A 56 0.71 -11.61 -9.22
C ALA A 56 0.21 -10.22 -9.67
N HIS A 57 0.08 -9.27 -8.73
CA HIS A 57 -0.61 -7.99 -8.96
C HIS A 57 0.28 -6.75 -8.77
N GLY A 58 1.48 -6.91 -8.20
CA GLY A 58 2.29 -5.78 -7.75
C GLY A 58 2.81 -4.87 -8.86
N ALA A 59 2.83 -5.34 -10.11
CA ALA A 59 3.19 -4.49 -11.25
C ALA A 59 2.18 -3.35 -11.48
N ASP A 60 0.90 -3.59 -11.19
CA ASP A 60 -0.18 -2.62 -11.40
C ASP A 60 -0.42 -1.73 -10.15
N MET A 61 0.17 -2.09 -9.00
CA MET A 61 -0.06 -1.45 -7.70
C MET A 61 0.93 -0.33 -7.37
N THR A 62 1.13 0.61 -8.29
CA THR A 62 2.10 1.72 -8.14
C THR A 62 1.70 2.78 -7.11
N ALA A 63 0.43 2.82 -6.66
CA ALA A 63 -0.09 3.79 -5.70
C ALA A 63 -0.84 3.13 -4.52
N PHE A 64 -0.28 2.07 -3.97
CA PHE A 64 -0.87 1.37 -2.83
C PHE A 64 -0.86 2.23 -1.56
N THR A 65 -2.05 2.54 -1.04
CA THR A 65 -2.27 3.40 0.16
C THR A 65 -3.08 2.71 1.25
N TYR A 66 -3.41 1.43 1.08
CA TYR A 66 -4.18 0.70 2.10
C TYR A 66 -3.38 0.55 3.40
N ASP A 67 -2.05 0.49 3.33
CA ASP A 67 -1.17 0.44 4.50
C ASP A 67 -0.95 1.79 5.21
N ASP A 68 -1.66 2.86 4.81
CA ASP A 68 -1.66 4.14 5.56
C ASP A 68 -2.63 4.14 6.75
N GLU A 69 -3.60 3.23 6.74
CA GLU A 69 -4.65 3.11 7.76
C GLU A 69 -4.55 1.76 8.48
N ARG A 70 -5.15 1.66 9.66
CA ARG A 70 -5.30 0.42 10.43
C ARG A 70 -6.67 -0.19 10.24
N TYR A 71 -6.74 -1.51 10.17
CA TYR A 71 -7.98 -2.27 10.01
C TYR A 71 -8.38 -2.95 11.33
N ALA A 72 -9.69 -3.08 11.58
CA ALA A 72 -10.20 -3.70 12.80
C ALA A 72 -9.91 -5.21 12.85
N ASP A 73 -9.86 -5.86 11.68
CA ASP A 73 -9.38 -7.23 11.55
C ASP A 73 -7.84 -7.23 11.59
N PRO A 74 -7.24 -7.84 12.63
CA PRO A 74 -5.79 -7.83 12.79
C PRO A 74 -5.06 -8.67 11.73
N GLU A 75 -5.69 -9.72 11.18
CA GLU A 75 -5.07 -10.55 10.14
C GLU A 75 -5.02 -9.79 8.82
N LEU A 76 -6.12 -9.13 8.47
CA LEU A 76 -6.18 -8.22 7.32
C LEU A 76 -5.19 -7.06 7.46
N ASP A 77 -5.10 -6.43 8.65
CA ASP A 77 -4.15 -5.33 8.87
C ASP A 77 -2.70 -5.77 8.67
N ALA A 78 -2.30 -6.88 9.29
CA ALA A 78 -0.95 -7.42 9.17
C ALA A 78 -0.62 -7.79 7.71
N TRP A 79 -1.59 -8.37 7.00
CA TRP A 79 -1.45 -8.72 5.60
C TRP A 79 -1.24 -7.47 4.72
N ILE A 80 -2.06 -6.43 4.91
CA ILE A 80 -1.96 -5.16 4.15
C ILE A 80 -0.62 -4.48 4.41
N VAL A 81 -0.14 -4.46 5.65
CA VAL A 81 1.18 -3.92 6.01
C VAL A 81 2.29 -4.66 5.28
N ALA A 82 2.22 -6.00 5.24
CA ALA A 82 3.20 -6.83 4.54
C ALA A 82 3.20 -6.58 3.02
N VAL A 83 2.03 -6.50 2.39
CA VAL A 83 1.90 -6.15 0.96
C VAL A 83 2.51 -4.78 0.68
N GLY A 84 2.16 -3.77 1.48
CA GLY A 84 2.72 -2.43 1.32
C GLY A 84 4.25 -2.43 1.38
N ARG A 85 4.83 -3.14 2.36
CA ARG A 85 6.29 -3.28 2.50
C ARG A 85 6.93 -3.90 1.25
N LEU A 86 6.39 -5.02 0.77
CA LEU A 86 6.93 -5.73 -0.39
C LEU A 86 6.86 -4.89 -1.67
N LEU A 87 5.77 -4.14 -1.88
CA LEU A 87 5.63 -3.24 -3.03
C LEU A 87 6.70 -2.13 -3.02
N ARG A 88 7.06 -1.62 -1.84
CA ARG A 88 8.14 -0.62 -1.69
C ARG A 88 9.52 -1.20 -1.94
N GLU A 89 9.79 -2.41 -1.46
CA GLU A 89 11.06 -3.09 -1.70
C GLU A 89 11.28 -3.36 -3.20
N ARG A 90 10.20 -3.62 -3.95
CA ARG A 90 10.24 -3.82 -5.41
C ARG A 90 10.36 -2.52 -6.22
N GLY A 91 9.93 -1.39 -5.66
CA GLY A 91 9.98 -0.07 -6.30
C GLY A 91 11.26 0.74 -6.02
N ARG A 92 12.23 0.16 -5.31
CA ARG A 92 13.60 0.65 -5.15
C ARG A 92 14.53 -0.04 -6.14
#